data_AF-A0A6L3ZX66-F1
#
_entry.id   AF-A0A6L3ZX66-F1
#
_cell.length_a   1.000
_cell.length_b   1.000
_cell.length_c   1.000
_cell.angle_alpha   90.00
_cell.angle_beta   90.00
_cell.angle_gamma   90.00
#
_symmetry.space_group_name_H-M   'P 1'
#
loop_
_entity.id
_entity.type
_entity.pdbx_description
1 polymer ?
#
loop_
_entity_poly.entity_id
_entity_poly.type
_entity_poly.pdbx_seq_one_letter_code
_entity_poly.pdbx_strand_id
1 'polypeptide(L)'
;PIIISHIELVDNGFGRLKPVIAGKKITVHEIAAMVAIGRSSVEWVVENFDLTPAQIHAALSYYYDHQEQIDREIREADEYVRQHAIDAQAHLAEIRARKKPG
;
A
#
# COMPACT_ATOMS: atom_id res chain seq x y z
N PRO A 1 -3.15 -18.10 26.48
CA PRO A 1 -2.42 -16.81 26.31
C PRO A 1 -3.33 -15.83 25.56
N ILE A 2 -3.30 -14.54 25.89
CA ILE A 2 -4.01 -13.49 25.14
C ILE A 2 -3.04 -12.95 24.10
N ILE A 3 -3.40 -13.00 22.82
CA ILE A 3 -2.62 -12.43 21.71
C ILE A 3 -3.29 -11.13 21.31
N ILE A 4 -2.57 -10.01 21.42
CA ILE A 4 -3.03 -8.71 20.92
C ILE A 4 -2.50 -8.57 19.50
N SER A 5 -3.41 -8.47 18.52
CA SER A 5 -3.06 -8.28 17.10
C SER A 5 -3.49 -6.88 16.64
N HIS A 6 -2.66 -6.25 15.83
CA HIS A 6 -2.99 -5.02 15.10
C HIS A 6 -3.22 -5.26 13.61
N ILE A 7 -3.13 -6.51 13.13
CA ILE A 7 -3.27 -6.87 11.71
C ILE A 7 -4.51 -7.74 11.52
N GLU A 8 -5.31 -7.38 10.53
CA GLU A 8 -6.47 -8.12 10.04
C GLU A 8 -6.22 -8.58 8.61
N LEU A 9 -6.69 -9.78 8.27
CA LEU A 9 -6.67 -10.29 6.90
C LEU A 9 -8.04 -10.05 6.27
N VAL A 10 -8.09 -9.20 5.26
CA VAL A 10 -9.34 -8.83 4.57
C VAL A 10 -9.38 -9.49 3.20
N ASP A 11 -10.48 -10.17 2.88
CA ASP A 11 -10.72 -10.69 1.55
C ASP A 11 -11.02 -9.53 0.58
N ASN A 12 -10.26 -9.45 -0.50
CA ASN A 12 -10.43 -8.44 -1.53
C ASN A 12 -11.38 -8.85 -2.66
N GLY A 13 -12.02 -10.02 -2.56
CA GLY A 13 -12.95 -10.55 -3.56
C GLY A 13 -12.26 -11.27 -4.74
N PHE A 14 -10.94 -11.40 -4.71
CA PHE A 14 -10.14 -12.10 -5.73
C PHE A 14 -9.49 -13.38 -5.18
N GLY A 15 -10.01 -13.91 -4.07
CA GLY A 15 -9.49 -15.13 -3.44
C GLY A 15 -8.12 -14.94 -2.78
N ARG A 16 -7.73 -13.69 -2.48
CA ARG A 16 -6.48 -13.36 -1.77
C ARG A 16 -6.80 -12.51 -0.55
N LEU A 17 -6.25 -12.92 0.58
CA LEU A 17 -6.31 -12.14 1.81
C LEU A 17 -5.27 -11.02 1.75
N LYS A 18 -5.71 -9.79 2.07
CA LYS A 18 -4.85 -8.62 2.16
C LYS A 18 -4.62 -8.27 3.63
N PRO A 19 -3.35 -8.23 4.09
CA PRO A 19 -3.04 -7.78 5.44
C PRO A 19 -3.23 -6.26 5.57
N VAL A 20 -4.11 -5.87 6.49
CA VAL A 20 -4.43 -4.47 6.80
C VAL A 20 -4.27 -4.20 8.28
N ILE A 21 -4.00 -2.95 8.62
CA ILE A 21 -4.03 -2.52 10.02
C ILE A 21 -5.48 -2.55 10.51
N ALA A 22 -5.72 -3.22 11.63
CA ALA A 22 -7.04 -3.39 12.23
C ALA A 22 -7.75 -2.04 12.42
N GLY A 23 -9.00 -1.95 11.94
CA GLY A 23 -9.80 -0.72 11.99
C GLY A 23 -9.31 0.42 11.08
N LYS A 24 -8.35 0.15 10.19
CA LYS A 24 -7.80 1.13 9.23
C LYS A 24 -7.91 0.59 7.81
N LYS A 25 -7.86 1.51 6.84
CA LYS A 25 -7.78 1.16 5.40
C LYS A 25 -6.34 1.13 4.88
N ILE A 26 -5.36 1.14 5.80
CA ILE A 26 -3.94 1.16 5.49
C ILE A 26 -3.42 -0.27 5.55
N THR A 27 -2.72 -0.65 4.49
CA THR A 27 -2.25 -2.02 4.25
C THR A 27 -0.83 -2.20 4.75
N VAL A 28 -0.44 -3.44 5.04
CA VAL A 28 0.96 -3.72 5.41
C VAL A 28 1.92 -3.36 4.28
N HIS A 29 1.52 -3.55 3.02
CA HIS A 29 2.30 -3.11 1.84
C HIS A 29 2.60 -1.62 1.84
N GLU A 30 1.62 -0.77 2.18
CA GLU A 30 1.82 0.68 2.23
C GLU A 30 2.82 1.07 3.33
N ILE A 31 2.73 0.44 4.52
CA ILE A 31 3.71 0.68 5.59
C ILE A 31 5.11 0.19 5.21
N ALA A 32 5.22 -1.00 4.60
CA ALA A 32 6.48 -1.54 4.13
C ALA A 32 7.12 -0.64 3.06
N ALA A 33 6.32 -0.18 2.10
CA ALA A 33 6.75 0.73 1.05
C ALA A 33 7.27 2.05 1.64
N MET A 34 6.57 2.64 2.62
CA MET A 34 7.01 3.90 3.24
C MET A 34 8.25 3.73 4.13
N VAL A 35 8.22 2.80 5.08
CA VAL A 35 9.20 2.75 6.18
C VAL A 35 10.37 1.82 5.86
N ALA A 36 10.10 0.59 5.44
CA ALA A 36 11.14 -0.40 5.20
C ALA A 36 11.92 -0.12 3.90
N ILE A 37 11.21 0.23 2.83
CA ILE A 37 11.78 0.45 1.49
C ILE A 37 12.09 1.94 1.28
N GLY A 38 11.10 2.81 1.46
CA GLY A 38 11.18 4.26 1.25
C GLY A 38 11.95 5.01 2.33
N ARG A 39 12.31 4.35 3.44
CA ARG A 39 13.09 4.89 4.57
C ARG A 39 12.45 6.10 5.25
N SER A 40 11.12 6.27 5.16
CA SER A 40 10.39 7.21 6.00
C SER A 40 10.54 6.81 7.47
N SER A 41 10.66 7.78 8.38
CA SER A 41 10.71 7.49 9.81
C SER A 41 9.33 7.07 10.33
N VAL A 42 9.31 6.28 11.41
CA VAL A 42 8.06 5.89 12.07
C VAL A 42 7.34 7.13 12.58
N GLU A 43 8.06 8.10 13.13
CA GLU A 43 7.53 9.37 13.63
C GLU A 43 6.80 10.14 12.53
N TRP A 44 7.39 10.21 11.34
CA TRP A 44 6.75 10.88 10.20
C TRP A 44 5.45 10.18 9.81
N VAL A 45 5.41 8.84 9.83
CA VAL A 45 4.18 8.09 9.53
C VAL A 45 3.12 8.33 10.61
N VAL A 46 3.49 8.41 11.89
CA VAL A 46 2.54 8.75 12.97
C VAL A 46 1.98 10.17 12.81
N GLU A 47 2.80 11.13 12.39
CA GLU A 47 2.37 12.52 12.23
C GLU A 47 1.44 12.72 11.02
N ASN A 48 1.61 11.91 9.97
CA ASN A 48 0.91 12.08 8.69
C ASN A 48 -0.26 11.11 8.50
N PHE A 49 -0.32 10.04 9.29
CA PHE A 49 -1.37 9.03 9.22
C PHE A 49 -1.95 8.81 10.61
N ASP A 50 -3.27 8.57 10.69
CA ASP A 50 -3.96 8.24 11.93
C ASP A 50 -3.59 6.80 12.38
N LEU A 51 -2.34 6.63 12.81
CA LEU A 51 -1.71 5.38 13.21
C LEU A 51 -0.89 5.60 14.48
N THR A 52 -0.89 4.58 15.33
CA THR A 52 -0.01 4.53 16.50
C THR A 52 1.32 3.86 16.16
N PRO A 53 2.41 4.12 16.92
CA PRO A 53 3.67 3.40 16.75
C PRO A 53 3.49 1.86 16.82
N ALA A 54 2.63 1.37 17.72
CA ALA A 54 2.37 -0.06 17.87
C ALA A 54 1.76 -0.69 16.60
N GLN A 55 0.84 0.01 15.93
CA GLN A 55 0.27 -0.46 14.66
C GLN A 55 1.31 -0.49 13.54
N ILE A 56 2.18 0.52 13.46
CA ILE A 56 3.26 0.57 12.47
C ILE A 56 4.25 -0.58 12.71
N HIS A 57 4.68 -0.79 13.95
CA HIS A 57 5.60 -1.88 14.28
C HIS A 57 4.98 -3.26 14.08
N ALA A 58 3.67 -3.44 14.33
CA ALA A 58 2.99 -4.69 14.00
C ALA A 58 2.95 -4.95 12.49
N ALA A 59 2.70 -3.92 11.68
CA ALA A 59 2.76 -4.04 10.23
C ALA A 59 4.19 -4.38 9.75
N LEU A 60 5.22 -3.75 10.34
CA LEU A 60 6.62 -4.09 10.04
C LEU A 60 6.97 -5.52 10.45
N SER A 61 6.49 -6.00 11.61
CA SER A 61 6.67 -7.40 12.03
C SER A 61 6.09 -8.36 10.99
N TYR A 62 4.83 -8.13 10.59
CA TYR A 62 4.19 -8.94 9.55
C TYR A 62 4.96 -8.88 8.22
N TYR A 63 5.43 -7.69 7.85
CA TYR A 63 6.24 -7.50 6.65
C TYR A 63 7.52 -8.33 6.69
N TYR A 64 8.28 -8.31 7.79
CA TYR A 64 9.52 -9.08 7.88
C TYR A 64 9.29 -10.59 7.85
N ASP A 65 8.19 -11.06 8.42
CA ASP A 65 7.81 -12.48 8.31
C ASP A 65 7.45 -12.88 6.87
N HIS A 66 7.07 -11.94 6.00
CA HIS A 66 6.55 -12.18 4.64
C HIS A 66 7.31 -11.37 3.57
N GLN A 67 8.56 -11.02 3.86
CA GLN A 67 9.30 -9.97 3.15
C GLN A 67 9.42 -10.25 1.65
N GLU A 68 9.85 -11.45 1.27
CA GLU A 68 10.07 -11.81 -0.14
C GLU A 68 8.80 -11.67 -1.00
N GLN A 69 7.65 -12.05 -0.44
CA GLN A 69 6.36 -11.93 -1.11
C GLN A 69 5.97 -10.47 -1.28
N ILE A 70 5.99 -9.71 -0.19
CA ILE A 70 5.55 -8.31 -0.20
C ILE A 70 6.48 -7.45 -1.07
N ASP A 71 7.79 -7.67 -0.98
CA ASP A 71 8.79 -7.00 -1.82
C ASP A 71 8.54 -7.24 -3.31
N ARG A 72 8.19 -8.48 -3.68
CA ARG A 72 7.85 -8.82 -5.06
C ARG A 72 6.57 -8.11 -5.50
N GLU A 73 5.52 -8.17 -4.69
CA GLU A 73 4.23 -7.55 -5.01
C GLU A 73 4.33 -6.01 -5.14
N ILE A 74 5.13 -5.36 -4.28
CA ILE A 74 5.41 -3.91 -4.39
C ILE A 74 6.14 -3.61 -5.70
N ARG A 75 7.19 -4.38 -6.04
CA ARG A 75 7.92 -4.19 -7.32
C ARG A 75 7.03 -4.41 -8.54
N GLU A 76 6.19 -5.44 -8.53
CA GLU A 76 5.25 -5.74 -9.61
C GLU A 76 4.23 -4.61 -9.78
N ALA A 77 3.72 -4.04 -8.68
CA ALA A 77 2.83 -2.89 -8.73
C ALA A 77 3.53 -1.65 -9.30
N ASP A 78 4.77 -1.37 -8.88
CA ASP A 78 5.56 -0.24 -9.39
C ASP A 78 5.92 -0.40 -10.87
N GLU A 79 6.25 -1.62 -11.29
CA GLU A 79 6.48 -1.96 -12.70
C GLU A 79 5.20 -1.77 -13.53
N TYR A 80 4.08 -2.28 -13.04
CA TYR A 80 2.77 -2.11 -13.69
C TYR A 80 2.42 -0.64 -13.88
N VAL A 81 2.55 0.17 -12.83
CA VAL A 81 2.32 1.62 -12.91
C VAL A 81 3.27 2.28 -13.91
N ARG A 82 4.57 1.95 -13.89
CA ARG A 82 5.54 2.52 -14.84
C ARG A 82 5.21 2.17 -16.29
N GLN A 83 4.82 0.93 -16.57
CA GLN A 83 4.50 0.46 -17.93
C GLN A 83 3.20 1.08 -18.45
N HIS A 84 2.21 1.32 -17.59
CA HIS A 84 0.88 1.81 -17.99
C HIS A 84 0.65 3.31 -17.72
N ALA A 85 1.63 4.02 -17.15
CA ALA A 85 1.56 5.48 -16.97
C ALA A 85 1.45 6.24 -18.30
N ILE A 86 1.96 5.66 -19.40
CA ILE A 86 1.89 6.23 -20.75
C ILE A 86 0.44 6.22 -21.26
N ASP A 87 -0.32 5.17 -20.98
CA ASP A 87 -1.70 5.02 -21.47
C ASP A 87 -2.67 5.97 -20.76
N ALA A 88 -2.48 6.22 -19.46
CA ALA A 88 -3.36 7.12 -18.73
C ALA A 88 -3.23 8.58 -19.20
N GLN A 89 -2.01 9.05 -19.49
CA GLN A 89 -1.78 10.41 -19.96
C GLN A 89 -2.27 10.62 -21.39
N ALA A 90 -2.03 9.65 -22.28
CA ALA A 90 -2.56 9.65 -23.65
C ALA A 90 -4.10 9.60 -23.67
N HIS A 91 -4.70 8.73 -22.86
CA HIS A 91 -6.15 8.59 -22.75
C HIS A 91 -6.81 9.86 -22.19
N LEU A 92 -6.22 10.50 -21.17
CA LEU A 92 -6.69 11.78 -20.64
C LEU A 92 -6.58 12.92 -21.66
N ALA A 93 -5.50 12.95 -22.47
CA ALA A 93 -5.35 13.91 -23.55
C ALA A 93 -6.42 13.73 -24.64
N GLU A 94 -6.73 12.48 -25.01
CA GLU A 94 -7.81 12.18 -25.96
C GLU A 94 -9.19 12.59 -25.45
N ILE A 95 -9.52 12.28 -24.19
CA ILE A 95 -10.80 12.69 -23.59
C ILE A 95 -10.93 14.21 -23.60
N ARG A 96 -9.85 14.95 -23.33
CA ARG A 96 -9.84 16.43 -23.37
C ARG A 96 -9.98 16.97 -24.79
N ALA A 97 -9.34 16.33 -25.78
CA ALA A 97 -9.47 16.71 -27.19
C ALA A 97 -10.89 16.50 -27.73
N ARG A 98 -11.57 15.43 -27.31
CA ARG A 98 -12.96 15.13 -27.69
C ARG A 98 -14.00 16.05 -27.03
N LYS A 99 -13.64 16.75 -25.94
CA LYS A 99 -14.55 17.60 -25.15
C LYS A 99 -14.47 19.10 -25.45
N LYS A 100 -13.64 19.58 -26.41
CA LYS A 100 -13.71 21.00 -26.83
C LYS A 100 -14.93 21.20 -27.75
N PRO A 101 -15.98 21.92 -27.33
CA PRO A 101 -16.96 22.41 -28.29
C PRO A 101 -16.33 23.54 -29.10
N GLY A 102 -16.68 23.63 -30.38
CA GLY A 102 -16.36 24.77 -31.23
C GLY A 102 -17.06 26.05 -30.76
#